data_AF-C4JZN4-F1
#
_entry.id   AF-C4JZN4-F1
#
_cell.length_a   1.000
_cell.length_b   1.000
_cell.length_c   1.000
_cell.angle_alpha   90.00
_cell.angle_beta   90.00
_cell.angle_gamma   90.00
#
_symmetry.space_group_name_H-M   'P 1'
#
loop_
_entity.id
_entity.type
_entity.pdbx_description
1 polymer ?
#
loop_
_entity_poly.entity_id
_entity_poly.type
_entity_poly.pdbx_seq_one_letter_code
_entity_poly.pdbx_strand_id
1 'polypeptide(L)'
;MEVLPQLVPRALIQMSPAELHDYYRTITENVTIEQQERIVAHIITQVHDAAIPPSIFGVWLSLILHRSPHLLKPVLLDPKSQYIRKAGLKRLSRAFRKPYWKREAWDAVGGAAGLFEIFQTVGSAQVKSLARIVGEGMSQKTAYAQEVDKLVQALLFDPSIFQEGTQLHRSPRRLPFGDVHPLLQACSESFLLEVSAYDSPSPLLSFFKVLAKCRPNLLRQIATGAVTVDASTRLELLKRLPTELFLSFEPYPMQPISSLQVSEFATPGLCFCLHLIHSLRTEPIEESKLSNELILNWVVRSISDARDKGTPFSDILTLLRTAADLTPTRSKRLVPFSHPFFALLAQLWALSAEQSPGHVDNHLLDRPSRPNSSDNESLQSLIIHLIQALPHDAITPSSITTPDSPLMTLFRHLDSAIHKLKLTKLFSLYAPGIQIDLDASPASAEQWRHFRWNGEFIKSLPVDDSRWLFERIDGLGLVRRTITFRYRWGSGDILGDSNWYNIGLLKTKWEAQNELSNDNAPIANQFLAEVKAKAERERDEVPRLAWAKGAVEIVRESKNIQLLKGVSNWASRFVRDPVS
;
A
#
# COMPACT_ATOMS: atom_id res chain seq x y z
N MET A 1 -7.10 -65.29 -23.46
CA MET A 1 -7.17 -63.87 -23.89
C MET A 1 -8.38 -63.73 -24.81
N GLU A 2 -9.57 -63.52 -24.25
CA GLU A 2 -10.68 -63.04 -25.07
C GLU A 2 -10.51 -61.52 -25.18
N VAL A 3 -10.11 -61.07 -26.36
CA VAL A 3 -10.09 -59.65 -26.72
C VAL A 3 -11.52 -59.15 -26.55
N LEU A 4 -11.74 -58.15 -25.71
CA LEU A 4 -13.01 -57.40 -25.70
C LEU A 4 -13.21 -56.87 -27.13
N PRO A 5 -14.08 -57.49 -27.96
CA PRO A 5 -14.09 -57.27 -29.42
C PRO A 5 -14.49 -55.85 -29.82
N GLN A 6 -14.87 -55.04 -28.83
CA GLN A 6 -15.50 -53.73 -28.99
C GLN A 6 -14.47 -52.59 -29.02
N LEU A 7 -13.27 -52.73 -28.41
CA LEU A 7 -12.32 -51.60 -28.29
C LEU A 7 -11.28 -51.55 -29.42
N VAL A 8 -11.72 -51.53 -30.69
CA VAL A 8 -10.81 -51.48 -31.85
C VAL A 8 -10.23 -50.07 -32.06
N PRO A 9 -8.89 -49.87 -32.04
CA PRO A 9 -8.26 -48.55 -32.10
C PRO A 9 -8.72 -47.67 -33.28
N ARG A 10 -8.81 -48.26 -34.49
CA ARG A 10 -9.21 -47.55 -35.70
C ARG A 10 -10.64 -46.99 -35.62
N ALA A 11 -11.56 -47.75 -35.02
CA ALA A 11 -12.94 -47.32 -34.85
C ALA A 11 -13.03 -46.16 -33.83
N LEU A 12 -12.28 -46.25 -32.73
CA LEU A 12 -12.26 -45.21 -31.69
C LEU A 12 -11.71 -43.88 -32.22
N ILE A 13 -10.71 -43.90 -33.09
CA ILE A 13 -10.11 -42.68 -33.67
C ILE A 13 -11.05 -41.95 -34.62
N GLN A 14 -11.94 -42.68 -35.31
CA GLN A 14 -12.87 -42.11 -36.29
C GLN A 14 -14.13 -41.51 -35.65
N MET A 15 -14.43 -41.85 -34.39
CA MET A 15 -15.58 -41.34 -33.67
C MET A 15 -15.36 -39.90 -33.17
N SER A 16 -16.39 -39.07 -33.27
CA SER A 16 -16.43 -37.75 -32.62
C SER A 16 -16.46 -37.88 -31.09
N PRO A 17 -16.14 -36.81 -30.33
CA PRO A 17 -16.18 -36.86 -28.87
C PRO A 17 -17.54 -37.23 -28.27
N ALA A 18 -18.65 -36.87 -28.94
CA ALA A 18 -20.00 -37.22 -28.51
C ALA A 18 -20.30 -38.71 -28.77
N GLU A 19 -19.94 -39.21 -29.96
CA GLU A 19 -20.08 -40.62 -30.30
C GLU A 19 -19.22 -41.52 -29.41
N LEU A 20 -17.96 -41.12 -29.13
CA LEU A 20 -17.10 -41.80 -28.17
C LEU A 20 -17.73 -41.87 -26.78
N HIS A 21 -18.37 -40.79 -26.34
CA HIS A 21 -19.00 -40.73 -25.04
C HIS A 21 -20.19 -41.69 -24.95
N ASP A 22 -21.06 -41.70 -25.95
CA ASP A 22 -22.22 -42.60 -25.99
C ASP A 22 -21.78 -44.06 -26.17
N TYR A 23 -20.78 -44.30 -27.02
CA TYR A 23 -20.17 -45.62 -27.19
C TYR A 23 -19.62 -46.16 -25.87
N TYR A 24 -18.79 -45.38 -25.16
CA TYR A 24 -18.29 -45.79 -23.85
C TYR A 24 -19.38 -45.92 -22.78
N ARG A 25 -20.47 -45.14 -22.87
CA ARG A 25 -21.62 -45.32 -21.98
C ARG A 25 -22.23 -46.71 -22.17
N THR A 26 -22.50 -47.12 -23.42
CA THR A 26 -23.06 -48.45 -23.74
C THR A 26 -22.17 -49.61 -23.30
N ILE A 27 -20.84 -49.50 -23.52
CA ILE A 27 -19.91 -50.57 -23.10
C ILE A 27 -19.78 -50.66 -21.59
N THR A 28 -19.98 -49.57 -20.86
CA THR A 28 -19.83 -49.55 -19.40
C THR A 28 -21.15 -49.82 -18.66
N GLU A 29 -22.28 -49.90 -19.36
CA GLU A 29 -23.57 -50.28 -18.80
C GLU A 29 -23.56 -51.79 -18.44
N ASN A 30 -23.86 -52.11 -17.18
CA ASN A 30 -23.97 -53.47 -16.64
C ASN A 30 -22.66 -54.30 -16.54
N VAL A 31 -21.50 -53.64 -16.52
CA VAL A 31 -20.18 -54.30 -16.43
C VAL A 31 -19.69 -54.38 -14.97
N THR A 32 -19.15 -55.53 -14.56
CA THR A 32 -18.61 -55.75 -13.19
C THR A 32 -17.33 -54.93 -12.95
N ILE A 33 -16.94 -54.73 -11.68
CA ILE A 33 -15.72 -53.97 -11.31
C ILE A 33 -14.47 -54.58 -11.98
N GLU A 34 -14.31 -55.90 -11.93
CA GLU A 34 -13.16 -56.62 -12.52
C GLU A 34 -13.09 -56.46 -14.05
N GLN A 35 -14.25 -56.45 -14.72
CA GLN A 35 -14.31 -56.22 -16.16
C GLN A 35 -13.97 -54.76 -16.50
N GLN A 36 -14.37 -53.80 -15.66
CA GLN A 36 -13.96 -52.41 -15.81
C GLN A 36 -12.45 -52.24 -15.68
N GLU A 37 -11.82 -52.88 -14.69
CA GLU A 37 -10.35 -52.90 -14.53
C GLU A 37 -9.64 -53.41 -15.78
N ARG A 38 -10.13 -54.51 -16.37
CA ARG A 38 -9.60 -55.06 -17.63
C ARG A 38 -9.76 -54.11 -18.80
N ILE A 39 -10.91 -53.42 -18.92
CA ILE A 39 -11.15 -52.40 -19.94
C ILE A 39 -10.14 -51.25 -19.78
N VAL A 40 -9.95 -50.74 -18.57
CA VAL A 40 -8.98 -49.66 -18.29
C VAL A 40 -7.58 -50.07 -18.75
N ALA A 41 -7.13 -51.24 -18.30
CA ALA A 41 -5.80 -51.75 -18.59
C ALA A 41 -5.59 -51.91 -20.10
N HIS A 42 -6.62 -52.36 -20.82
CA HIS A 42 -6.58 -52.48 -22.26
C HIS A 42 -6.46 -51.12 -22.95
N ILE A 43 -7.30 -50.13 -22.59
CA ILE A 43 -7.24 -48.78 -23.18
C ILE A 43 -5.91 -48.10 -22.84
N ILE A 44 -5.40 -48.25 -21.62
CA ILE A 44 -4.08 -47.73 -21.21
C ILE A 44 -2.96 -48.36 -22.06
N THR A 45 -3.00 -49.68 -22.27
CA THR A 45 -2.02 -50.39 -23.10
C THR A 45 -2.05 -49.85 -24.54
N GLN A 46 -3.23 -49.64 -25.11
CA GLN A 46 -3.36 -49.03 -26.44
C GLN A 46 -2.80 -47.60 -26.50
N VAL A 47 -2.91 -46.81 -25.43
CA VAL A 47 -2.26 -45.49 -25.34
C VAL A 47 -0.74 -45.63 -25.25
N HIS A 48 -0.22 -46.60 -24.48
CA HIS A 48 1.21 -46.86 -24.36
C HIS A 48 1.84 -47.28 -25.69
N ASP A 49 1.11 -48.09 -26.45
CA ASP A 49 1.53 -48.58 -27.77
C ASP A 49 1.28 -47.55 -28.89
N ALA A 50 0.83 -46.34 -28.54
CA ALA A 50 0.44 -45.27 -29.46
C ALA A 50 -0.64 -45.68 -30.48
N ALA A 51 -1.40 -46.75 -30.19
CA ALA A 51 -2.49 -47.22 -31.02
C ALA A 51 -3.71 -46.28 -30.96
N ILE A 52 -3.92 -45.59 -29.84
CA ILE A 52 -4.94 -44.54 -29.69
C ILE A 52 -4.38 -43.26 -29.04
N PRO A 53 -4.86 -42.06 -29.42
CA PRO A 53 -4.51 -40.81 -28.75
C PRO A 53 -4.96 -40.76 -27.27
N PRO A 54 -4.18 -40.12 -26.37
CA PRO A 54 -4.56 -39.93 -24.96
C PRO A 54 -5.86 -39.13 -24.74
N SER A 55 -6.32 -38.35 -25.72
CA SER A 55 -7.58 -37.61 -25.66
C SER A 55 -8.78 -38.55 -25.58
N ILE A 56 -8.72 -39.70 -26.27
CA ILE A 56 -9.75 -40.74 -26.26
C ILE A 56 -9.88 -41.34 -24.85
N PHE A 57 -8.76 -41.68 -24.23
CA PHE A 57 -8.72 -42.12 -22.83
C PHE A 57 -9.32 -41.06 -21.87
N GLY A 58 -9.10 -39.77 -22.13
CA GLY A 58 -9.64 -38.69 -21.32
C GLY A 58 -11.18 -38.61 -21.30
N VAL A 59 -11.84 -38.98 -22.40
CA VAL A 59 -13.31 -39.10 -22.51
C VAL A 59 -13.79 -40.29 -21.71
N TRP A 60 -13.16 -41.46 -21.88
CA TRP A 60 -13.49 -42.67 -21.15
C TRP A 60 -13.32 -42.49 -19.62
N LEU A 61 -12.20 -41.89 -19.19
CA LEU A 61 -11.90 -41.63 -17.78
C LEU A 61 -12.96 -40.73 -17.11
N SER A 62 -13.66 -39.86 -17.87
CA SER A 62 -14.79 -39.08 -17.33
C SER A 62 -15.90 -39.94 -16.78
N LEU A 63 -16.22 -40.97 -17.56
CA LEU A 63 -17.43 -41.77 -17.40
C LEU A 63 -17.20 -42.78 -16.28
N ILE A 64 -16.04 -43.44 -16.33
CA ILE A 64 -15.77 -44.55 -15.43
C ILE A 64 -15.56 -44.13 -13.98
N LEU A 65 -14.92 -42.98 -13.73
CA LEU A 65 -14.52 -42.60 -12.37
C LEU A 65 -15.72 -42.31 -11.46
N HIS A 66 -16.88 -42.01 -12.03
CA HIS A 66 -18.13 -41.91 -11.28
C HIS A 66 -18.66 -43.27 -10.80
N ARG A 67 -18.38 -44.35 -11.53
CA ARG A 67 -18.81 -45.71 -11.18
C ARG A 67 -17.75 -46.44 -10.37
N SER A 68 -16.49 -46.26 -10.73
CA SER A 68 -15.33 -46.94 -10.13
C SER A 68 -14.21 -45.95 -9.78
N PRO A 69 -14.36 -45.22 -8.66
CA PRO A 69 -13.37 -44.25 -8.22
C PRO A 69 -11.98 -44.83 -7.93
N HIS A 70 -11.90 -46.10 -7.49
CA HIS A 70 -10.66 -46.79 -7.14
C HIS A 70 -9.64 -46.85 -8.29
N LEU A 71 -10.09 -46.72 -9.55
CA LEU A 71 -9.24 -46.65 -10.73
C LEU A 71 -8.38 -45.38 -10.80
N LEU A 72 -8.69 -44.36 -9.99
CA LEU A 72 -7.97 -43.09 -9.99
C LEU A 72 -6.50 -43.25 -9.57
N LYS A 73 -6.22 -44.06 -8.54
CA LYS A 73 -4.84 -44.30 -8.08
C LYS A 73 -3.97 -44.97 -9.15
N PRO A 74 -4.37 -46.09 -9.78
CA PRO A 74 -3.62 -46.69 -10.90
C PRO A 74 -3.34 -45.71 -12.05
N VAL A 75 -4.32 -44.87 -12.40
CA VAL A 75 -4.16 -43.86 -13.47
C VAL A 75 -3.14 -42.78 -13.11
N LEU A 76 -3.08 -42.36 -11.85
CA LEU A 76 -2.09 -41.39 -11.36
C LEU A 76 -0.68 -41.99 -11.25
N LEU A 77 -0.59 -43.30 -11.01
CA LEU A 77 0.66 -44.07 -10.92
C LEU A 77 1.14 -44.63 -12.26
N ASP A 78 0.45 -44.33 -13.37
CA ASP A 78 0.81 -44.85 -14.69
C ASP A 78 2.31 -44.61 -15.00
N PRO A 79 3.11 -45.66 -15.26
CA PRO A 79 4.56 -45.52 -15.34
C PRO A 79 5.05 -44.89 -16.65
N LYS A 80 4.29 -45.04 -17.75
CA LYS A 80 4.77 -44.69 -19.11
C LYS A 80 4.28 -43.34 -19.61
N SER A 81 3.00 -43.01 -19.45
CA SER A 81 2.35 -41.86 -20.10
C SER A 81 2.10 -40.69 -19.16
N GLN A 82 2.79 -39.57 -19.41
CA GLN A 82 2.51 -38.31 -18.71
C GLN A 82 1.10 -37.79 -19.00
N TYR A 83 0.52 -38.09 -20.17
CA TYR A 83 -0.83 -37.65 -20.54
C TYR A 83 -1.91 -38.36 -19.73
N ILE A 84 -1.75 -39.67 -19.49
CA ILE A 84 -2.64 -40.44 -18.61
C ILE A 84 -2.62 -39.84 -17.20
N ARG A 85 -1.43 -39.62 -16.64
CA ARG A 85 -1.26 -38.96 -15.33
C ARG A 85 -1.88 -37.56 -15.29
N LYS A 86 -1.70 -36.74 -16.33
CA LYS A 86 -2.33 -35.41 -16.43
C LYS A 86 -3.87 -35.49 -16.48
N ALA A 87 -4.43 -36.47 -17.19
CA ALA A 87 -5.87 -36.70 -17.22
C ALA A 87 -6.39 -37.10 -15.82
N GLY A 88 -5.66 -37.98 -15.11
CA GLY A 88 -5.93 -38.33 -13.72
C GLY A 88 -5.92 -37.10 -12.80
N LEU A 89 -4.88 -36.26 -12.87
CA LEU A 89 -4.79 -35.03 -12.07
C LEU A 89 -5.96 -34.08 -12.33
N LYS A 90 -6.36 -33.90 -13.59
CA LYS A 90 -7.52 -33.08 -13.95
C LYS A 90 -8.82 -33.63 -13.35
N ARG A 91 -8.96 -34.95 -13.27
CA ARG A 91 -10.12 -35.61 -12.65
C ARG A 91 -10.09 -35.50 -11.14
N LEU A 92 -8.95 -35.75 -10.51
CA LEU A 92 -8.75 -35.57 -9.07
C LEU A 92 -9.13 -34.15 -8.62
N SER A 93 -8.68 -33.14 -9.36
CA SER A 93 -9.03 -31.73 -9.10
C SER A 93 -10.53 -31.46 -9.16
N ARG A 94 -11.24 -32.07 -10.11
CA ARG A 94 -12.70 -31.95 -10.22
C ARG A 94 -13.40 -32.70 -9.09
N ALA A 95 -12.92 -33.89 -8.73
CA ALA A 95 -13.51 -34.73 -7.69
C ALA A 95 -13.44 -34.06 -6.31
N PHE A 96 -12.34 -33.38 -5.97
CA PHE A 96 -12.22 -32.62 -4.72
C PHE A 96 -13.22 -31.47 -4.54
N ARG A 97 -13.80 -30.97 -5.64
CA ARG A 97 -14.79 -29.88 -5.67
C ARG A 97 -16.24 -30.38 -5.56
N LYS A 98 -16.46 -31.70 -5.61
CA LYS A 98 -17.80 -32.29 -5.59
C LYS A 98 -18.23 -32.68 -4.17
N PRO A 99 -19.54 -32.80 -3.88
CA PRO A 99 -20.01 -33.16 -2.52
C PRO A 99 -19.49 -34.51 -2.03
N TYR A 100 -19.35 -35.48 -2.93
CA TYR A 100 -18.86 -36.84 -2.67
C TYR A 100 -17.33 -36.98 -2.81
N TRP A 101 -16.59 -35.87 -2.63
CA TRP A 101 -15.12 -35.83 -2.76
C TRP A 101 -14.41 -36.89 -1.90
N LYS A 102 -14.95 -37.24 -0.73
CA LYS A 102 -14.31 -38.22 0.16
C LYS A 102 -14.19 -39.57 -0.55
N ARG A 103 -15.30 -40.09 -1.05
CA ARG A 103 -15.34 -41.35 -1.80
C ARG A 103 -14.66 -41.25 -3.17
N GLU A 104 -14.90 -40.17 -3.92
CA GLU A 104 -14.45 -40.07 -5.32
C GLU A 104 -13.01 -39.56 -5.49
N ALA A 105 -12.44 -38.89 -4.48
CA ALA A 105 -11.09 -38.32 -4.54
C ALA A 105 -10.20 -38.91 -3.45
N TRP A 106 -10.52 -38.69 -2.17
CA TRP A 106 -9.62 -38.99 -1.05
C TRP A 106 -9.46 -40.50 -0.82
N ASP A 107 -10.55 -41.21 -0.61
CA ASP A 107 -10.55 -42.67 -0.40
C ASP A 107 -10.14 -43.40 -1.70
N ALA A 108 -10.55 -42.86 -2.85
CA ALA A 108 -10.20 -43.36 -4.18
C ALA A 108 -8.68 -43.40 -4.44
N VAL A 109 -7.92 -42.46 -3.87
CA VAL A 109 -6.46 -42.47 -3.96
C VAL A 109 -5.79 -43.21 -2.80
N GLY A 110 -6.54 -43.72 -1.83
CA GLY A 110 -5.99 -44.38 -0.62
C GLY A 110 -5.61 -43.41 0.50
N GLY A 111 -6.26 -42.24 0.56
CA GLY A 111 -6.02 -41.22 1.58
C GLY A 111 -4.59 -40.65 1.55
N ALA A 112 -4.09 -40.25 2.72
CA ALA A 112 -2.75 -39.68 2.86
C ALA A 112 -1.63 -40.64 2.42
N ALA A 113 -1.73 -41.92 2.80
CA ALA A 113 -0.73 -42.94 2.44
C ALA A 113 -0.66 -43.16 0.92
N GLY A 114 -1.81 -43.24 0.25
CA GLY A 114 -1.84 -43.39 -1.19
C GLY A 114 -1.42 -42.13 -1.96
N LEU A 115 -1.73 -40.93 -1.44
CA LEU A 115 -1.16 -39.68 -1.95
C LEU A 115 0.36 -39.65 -1.82
N PHE A 116 0.90 -40.08 -0.67
CA PHE A 116 2.34 -40.19 -0.46
C PHE A 116 3.00 -41.07 -1.54
N GLU A 117 2.45 -42.26 -1.81
CA GLU A 117 2.92 -43.14 -2.89
C GLU A 117 2.90 -42.47 -4.27
N ILE A 118 1.83 -41.71 -4.58
CA ILE A 118 1.73 -40.96 -5.84
C ILE A 118 2.83 -39.89 -5.91
N PHE A 119 3.05 -39.12 -4.85
CA PHE A 119 4.11 -38.10 -4.77
C PHE A 119 5.51 -38.67 -4.96
N GLN A 120 5.77 -39.87 -4.43
CA GLN A 120 7.04 -40.57 -4.61
C GLN A 120 7.27 -41.03 -6.05
N THR A 121 6.20 -41.31 -6.79
CA THR A 121 6.26 -41.87 -8.16
C THR A 121 6.32 -40.81 -9.26
N VAL A 122 5.64 -39.67 -9.09
CA VAL A 122 5.51 -38.64 -10.14
C VAL A 122 6.73 -37.72 -10.25
N GLY A 123 6.98 -37.14 -11.43
CA GLY A 123 8.07 -36.16 -11.65
C GLY A 123 7.83 -34.81 -10.95
N SER A 124 8.87 -33.99 -10.76
CA SER A 124 8.81 -32.70 -10.04
C SER A 124 7.72 -31.74 -10.54
N ALA A 125 7.59 -31.58 -11.87
CA ALA A 125 6.54 -30.74 -12.45
C ALA A 125 5.11 -31.21 -12.10
N GLN A 126 4.92 -32.53 -11.91
CA GLN A 126 3.65 -33.11 -11.50
C GLN A 126 3.44 -33.02 -9.98
N VAL A 127 4.50 -33.14 -9.17
CA VAL A 127 4.47 -32.93 -7.71
C VAL A 127 3.84 -31.58 -7.40
N LYS A 128 4.34 -30.49 -8.00
CA LYS A 128 3.82 -29.15 -7.73
C LYS A 128 2.35 -29.00 -8.13
N SER A 129 1.96 -29.59 -9.26
CA SER A 129 0.55 -29.59 -9.69
C SER A 129 -0.34 -30.40 -8.74
N LEU A 130 0.13 -31.55 -8.27
CA LEU A 130 -0.59 -32.40 -7.33
C LEU A 130 -0.71 -31.73 -5.96
N ALA A 131 0.37 -31.16 -5.43
CA ALA A 131 0.39 -30.40 -4.19
C ALA A 131 -0.64 -29.26 -4.22
N ARG A 132 -0.70 -28.52 -5.33
CA ARG A 132 -1.70 -27.46 -5.50
C ARG A 132 -3.12 -28.00 -5.53
N ILE A 133 -3.38 -29.09 -6.27
CA ILE A 133 -4.71 -29.69 -6.37
C ILE A 133 -5.20 -30.18 -5.00
N VAL A 134 -4.34 -30.88 -4.26
CA VAL A 134 -4.67 -31.41 -2.93
C VAL A 134 -4.79 -30.27 -1.93
N GLY A 135 -3.86 -29.31 -1.91
CA GLY A 135 -3.90 -28.16 -1.00
C GLY A 135 -5.16 -27.31 -1.19
N GLU A 136 -5.48 -26.92 -2.43
CA GLU A 136 -6.72 -26.18 -2.73
C GLU A 136 -7.95 -27.03 -2.40
N GLY A 137 -7.93 -28.32 -2.76
CA GLY A 137 -9.02 -29.25 -2.55
C GLY A 137 -9.31 -29.53 -1.08
N MET A 138 -8.29 -29.54 -0.21
CA MET A 138 -8.40 -29.91 1.20
C MET A 138 -8.45 -28.70 2.15
N SER A 139 -8.17 -27.49 1.67
CA SER A 139 -8.10 -26.27 2.50
C SER A 139 -9.35 -26.00 3.37
N GLN A 140 -10.54 -26.32 2.86
CA GLN A 140 -11.82 -26.13 3.58
C GLN A 140 -12.26 -27.36 4.39
N LYS A 141 -11.46 -28.44 4.40
CA LYS A 141 -11.82 -29.74 4.98
C LYS A 141 -11.01 -29.97 6.26
N THR A 142 -11.24 -29.11 7.25
CA THR A 142 -10.45 -29.03 8.50
C THR A 142 -10.39 -30.35 9.28
N ALA A 143 -11.43 -31.19 9.19
CA ALA A 143 -11.45 -32.52 9.81
C ALA A 143 -10.34 -33.47 9.31
N TYR A 144 -9.72 -33.16 8.16
CA TYR A 144 -8.65 -33.95 7.54
C TYR A 144 -7.28 -33.25 7.60
N ALA A 145 -7.18 -32.15 8.34
CA ALA A 145 -5.97 -31.35 8.41
C ALA A 145 -4.79 -32.16 8.98
N GLN A 146 -5.04 -32.99 9.99
CA GLN A 146 -4.01 -33.83 10.63
C GLN A 146 -3.46 -34.91 9.69
N GLU A 147 -4.29 -35.46 8.80
CA GLU A 147 -3.86 -36.42 7.79
C GLU A 147 -3.02 -35.76 6.70
N VAL A 148 -3.35 -34.50 6.36
CA VAL A 148 -2.52 -33.69 5.46
C VAL A 148 -1.21 -33.30 6.15
N ASP A 149 -1.22 -33.02 7.45
CA ASP A 149 0.00 -32.76 8.23
C ASP A 149 0.94 -33.97 8.18
N LYS A 150 0.42 -35.18 8.44
CA LYS A 150 1.17 -36.43 8.31
C LYS A 150 1.74 -36.61 6.90
N LEU A 151 0.96 -36.29 5.86
CA LEU A 151 1.43 -36.33 4.47
C LEU A 151 2.60 -35.37 4.24
N VAL A 152 2.46 -34.10 4.64
CA VAL A 152 3.53 -33.10 4.48
C VAL A 152 4.76 -33.48 5.29
N GLN A 153 4.58 -33.95 6.52
CA GLN A 153 5.64 -34.44 7.39
C GLN A 153 6.40 -35.59 6.73
N ALA A 154 5.69 -36.53 6.11
CA ALA A 154 6.31 -37.65 5.41
C ALA A 154 7.08 -37.25 4.15
N LEU A 155 6.56 -36.27 3.40
CA LEU A 155 7.19 -35.80 2.17
C LEU A 155 8.44 -34.95 2.41
N LEU A 156 8.48 -34.18 3.50
CA LEU A 156 9.55 -33.24 3.78
C LEU A 156 10.58 -33.76 4.79
N PHE A 157 10.13 -34.43 5.86
CA PHE A 157 10.98 -34.72 7.02
C PHE A 157 11.19 -36.22 7.23
N ASP A 158 10.12 -36.99 7.39
CA ASP A 158 10.20 -38.39 7.81
C ASP A 158 9.33 -39.35 6.96
N PRO A 159 9.92 -39.94 5.91
CA PRO A 159 9.23 -40.92 5.09
C PRO A 159 8.73 -42.18 5.82
N SER A 160 9.21 -42.47 7.03
CA SER A 160 8.85 -43.68 7.77
C SER A 160 7.39 -43.72 8.21
N ILE A 161 6.74 -42.55 8.32
CA ILE A 161 5.33 -42.38 8.71
C ILE A 161 4.37 -43.26 7.89
N PHE A 162 4.69 -43.53 6.61
CA PHE A 162 3.87 -44.36 5.72
C PHE A 162 4.57 -45.64 5.22
N GLN A 163 5.71 -46.03 5.79
CA GLN A 163 6.48 -47.19 5.29
C GLN A 163 5.74 -48.53 5.46
N GLU A 164 4.98 -48.72 6.54
CA GLU A 164 4.25 -49.98 6.79
C GLU A 164 2.98 -50.14 5.94
N GLY A 165 2.48 -49.07 5.33
CA GLY A 165 1.19 -49.04 4.61
C GLY A 165 1.28 -48.79 3.10
N THR A 166 2.49 -48.67 2.53
CA THR A 166 2.67 -48.30 1.12
C THR A 166 3.41 -49.38 0.32
N GLN A 167 2.95 -49.66 -0.90
CA GLN A 167 3.59 -50.64 -1.81
C GLN A 167 4.74 -50.01 -2.60
N LEU A 168 5.60 -49.23 -1.92
CA LEU A 168 6.71 -48.56 -2.57
C LEU A 168 7.84 -49.55 -2.87
N HIS A 169 8.06 -49.84 -4.15
CA HIS A 169 9.18 -50.68 -4.61
C HIS A 169 10.55 -49.98 -4.54
N ARG A 170 10.59 -48.69 -4.18
CA ARG A 170 11.82 -47.87 -4.10
C ARG A 170 11.88 -47.15 -2.76
N SER A 171 13.11 -46.88 -2.31
CA SER A 171 13.36 -46.04 -1.14
C SER A 171 12.69 -44.67 -1.33
N PRO A 172 11.87 -44.21 -0.37
CA PRO A 172 11.17 -42.96 -0.51
C PRO A 172 12.16 -41.79 -0.53
N ARG A 173 11.93 -40.84 -1.44
CA ARG A 173 12.72 -39.60 -1.55
C ARG A 173 12.05 -38.47 -0.78
N ARG A 174 12.86 -37.60 -0.20
CA ARG A 174 12.40 -36.29 0.30
C ARG A 174 12.16 -35.36 -0.88
N LEU A 175 11.06 -34.60 -0.81
CA LEU A 175 10.70 -33.64 -1.86
C LEU A 175 11.14 -32.22 -1.48
N PRO A 176 11.53 -31.38 -2.45
CA PRO A 176 11.85 -29.98 -2.19
C PRO A 176 10.63 -29.24 -1.62
N PHE A 177 10.85 -28.41 -0.59
CA PHE A 177 9.80 -27.58 0.01
C PHE A 177 9.04 -26.75 -1.03
N GLY A 178 9.77 -26.17 -2.00
CA GLY A 178 9.20 -25.37 -3.08
C GLY A 178 8.19 -26.10 -3.97
N ASP A 179 8.21 -27.43 -4.01
CA ASP A 179 7.25 -28.22 -4.79
C ASP A 179 6.04 -28.66 -3.94
N VAL A 180 6.20 -28.75 -2.62
CA VAL A 180 5.20 -29.29 -1.69
C VAL A 180 4.43 -28.18 -0.94
N HIS A 181 4.97 -26.97 -0.86
CA HIS A 181 4.38 -25.85 -0.11
C HIS A 181 2.88 -25.56 -0.39
N PRO A 182 2.30 -25.83 -1.58
CA PRO A 182 0.86 -25.62 -1.76
C PRO A 182 -0.01 -26.49 -0.85
N LEU A 183 0.48 -27.64 -0.36
CA LEU A 183 -0.24 -28.49 0.59
C LEU A 183 -0.50 -27.81 1.93
N LEU A 184 0.33 -26.83 2.31
CA LEU A 184 0.24 -26.12 3.58
C LEU A 184 -1.09 -25.38 3.75
N GLN A 185 -1.80 -25.09 2.66
CA GLN A 185 -3.15 -24.52 2.69
C GLN A 185 -4.16 -25.40 3.43
N ALA A 186 -3.91 -26.71 3.48
CA ALA A 186 -4.79 -27.70 4.08
C ALA A 186 -4.28 -28.27 5.42
N CYS A 187 -3.08 -27.86 5.85
CA CYS A 187 -2.49 -28.28 7.12
C CYS A 187 -3.19 -27.69 8.35
N SER A 188 -3.04 -28.28 9.52
CA SER A 188 -3.55 -27.68 10.77
C SER A 188 -2.73 -26.44 11.17
N GLU A 189 -3.31 -25.54 11.96
CA GLU A 189 -2.57 -24.37 12.46
C GLU A 189 -1.40 -24.78 13.37
N SER A 190 -1.59 -25.78 14.24
CA SER A 190 -0.53 -26.32 15.10
C SER A 190 0.68 -26.80 14.28
N PHE A 191 0.43 -27.55 13.20
CA PHE A 191 1.51 -28.04 12.34
C PHE A 191 2.21 -26.91 11.58
N LEU A 192 1.47 -25.90 11.11
CA LEU A 192 2.08 -24.75 10.44
C LEU A 192 3.03 -23.97 11.35
N LEU A 193 2.71 -23.88 12.64
CA LEU A 193 3.57 -23.25 13.64
C LEU A 193 4.84 -24.07 13.89
N GLU A 194 4.71 -25.39 14.01
CA GLU A 194 5.87 -26.29 14.08
C GLU A 194 6.76 -26.14 12.85
N VAL A 195 6.18 -26.14 11.64
CA VAL A 195 6.92 -25.95 10.38
C VAL A 195 7.65 -24.60 10.34
N SER A 196 7.03 -23.53 10.89
CA SER A 196 7.63 -22.20 10.94
C SER A 196 8.81 -22.08 11.92
N ALA A 197 8.92 -23.01 12.87
CA ALA A 197 10.01 -23.06 13.86
C ALA A 197 11.24 -23.84 13.36
N TYR A 198 11.17 -24.54 12.23
CA TYR A 198 12.35 -25.24 11.68
C TYR A 198 13.34 -24.23 11.07
N ASP A 199 14.58 -24.24 11.60
CA ASP A 199 15.74 -23.42 11.19
C ASP A 199 16.31 -23.76 9.79
N SER A 200 15.47 -24.02 8.78
CA SER A 200 15.94 -24.41 7.46
C SER A 200 16.10 -23.21 6.51
N PRO A 201 17.24 -23.09 5.79
CA PRO A 201 17.50 -21.96 4.91
C PRO A 201 16.85 -22.16 3.54
N SER A 202 15.51 -22.07 3.40
CA SER A 202 14.76 -21.89 2.12
C SER A 202 13.22 -22.06 2.26
N PRO A 203 12.40 -21.35 1.47
CA PRO A 203 12.12 -19.93 1.48
C PRO A 203 10.84 -19.66 2.32
N LEU A 204 11.01 -19.22 3.57
CA LEU A 204 9.92 -18.78 4.47
C LEU A 204 8.97 -17.77 3.79
N LEU A 205 9.46 -16.97 2.84
CA LEU A 205 8.64 -16.06 2.07
C LEU A 205 7.57 -16.79 1.22
N SER A 206 7.90 -17.94 0.63
CA SER A 206 6.93 -18.72 -0.15
C SER A 206 5.85 -19.33 0.75
N PHE A 207 6.26 -19.81 1.94
CA PHE A 207 5.36 -20.25 3.01
C PHE A 207 4.39 -19.13 3.40
N PHE A 208 4.92 -17.95 3.71
CA PHE A 208 4.09 -16.82 4.11
C PHE A 208 3.19 -16.31 2.99
N LYS A 209 3.62 -16.31 1.73
CA LYS A 209 2.75 -15.93 0.61
C LYS A 209 1.54 -16.87 0.48
N VAL A 210 1.73 -18.15 0.77
CA VAL A 210 0.64 -19.13 0.75
C VAL A 210 -0.30 -18.92 1.93
N LEU A 211 0.24 -18.71 3.13
CA LEU A 211 -0.56 -18.37 4.30
C LEU A 211 -1.29 -17.04 4.15
N ALA A 212 -0.70 -16.04 3.50
CA ALA A 212 -1.34 -14.75 3.25
C ALA A 212 -2.63 -14.88 2.46
N LYS A 213 -2.66 -15.85 1.52
CA LYS A 213 -3.84 -16.11 0.70
C LYS A 213 -4.92 -16.90 1.45
N CYS A 214 -4.53 -17.82 2.32
CA CYS A 214 -5.43 -18.84 2.86
C CYS A 214 -5.74 -18.69 4.35
N ARG A 215 -4.84 -18.05 5.12
CA ARG A 215 -4.92 -17.80 6.58
C ARG A 215 -4.25 -16.47 6.95
N PRO A 216 -4.72 -15.32 6.42
CA PRO A 216 -4.17 -14.01 6.76
C PRO A 216 -4.24 -13.71 8.27
N ASN A 217 -5.24 -14.23 8.99
CA ASN A 217 -5.35 -14.03 10.43
C ASN A 217 -4.21 -14.70 11.23
N LEU A 218 -3.79 -15.91 10.85
CA LEU A 218 -2.61 -16.56 11.44
C LEU A 218 -1.35 -15.71 11.21
N LEU A 219 -1.17 -15.18 10.00
CA LEU A 219 -0.04 -14.28 9.72
C LEU A 219 -0.08 -13.00 10.54
N ARG A 220 -1.28 -12.41 10.70
CA ARG A 220 -1.46 -11.22 11.54
C ARG A 220 -1.13 -11.53 13.00
N GLN A 221 -1.53 -12.69 13.52
CA GLN A 221 -1.19 -13.12 14.88
C GLN A 221 0.33 -13.32 15.06
N ILE A 222 1.01 -13.90 14.06
CA ILE A 222 2.47 -13.99 14.04
C ILE A 222 3.11 -12.60 14.03
N ALA A 223 2.58 -11.68 13.19
CA ALA A 223 3.07 -10.30 13.09
C ALA A 223 2.96 -9.53 14.40
N THR A 224 1.82 -9.67 15.10
CA THR A 224 1.57 -9.05 16.41
C THR A 224 2.21 -9.80 17.57
N GLY A 225 2.95 -10.90 17.34
CA GLY A 225 3.56 -11.68 18.42
C GLY A 225 2.57 -12.45 19.30
N ALA A 226 1.28 -12.48 18.93
CA ALA A 226 0.27 -13.27 19.64
C ALA A 226 0.56 -14.77 19.56
N VAL A 227 1.27 -15.19 18.51
CA VAL A 227 1.83 -16.53 18.37
C VAL A 227 3.36 -16.43 18.42
N THR A 228 3.96 -17.24 19.29
CA THR A 228 5.40 -17.27 19.50
C THR A 228 6.09 -17.95 18.33
N VAL A 229 6.86 -17.17 17.57
CA VAL A 229 7.80 -17.65 16.54
C VAL A 229 9.15 -16.97 16.74
N ASP A 230 10.17 -17.42 16.03
CA ASP A 230 11.48 -16.75 16.04
C ASP A 230 11.37 -15.26 15.62
N ALA A 231 12.17 -14.41 16.26
CA ALA A 231 12.13 -12.96 16.03
C ALA A 231 12.51 -12.58 14.59
N SER A 232 13.39 -13.36 13.93
CA SER A 232 13.78 -13.12 12.53
C SER A 232 12.62 -13.43 11.56
N THR A 233 11.85 -14.47 11.85
CA THR A 233 10.66 -14.90 11.12
C THR A 233 9.57 -13.83 11.19
N ARG A 234 9.31 -13.27 12.38
CA ARG A 234 8.39 -12.13 12.58
C ARG A 234 8.86 -10.88 11.82
N LEU A 235 10.16 -10.57 11.85
CA LEU A 235 10.72 -9.41 11.15
C LEU A 235 10.61 -9.52 9.63
N GLU A 236 10.93 -10.68 9.06
CA GLU A 236 10.88 -10.90 7.61
C GLU A 236 9.45 -10.78 7.09
N LEU A 237 8.48 -11.31 7.85
CA LEU A 237 7.05 -11.17 7.55
C LEU A 237 6.62 -9.70 7.47
N LEU A 238 6.99 -8.89 8.48
CA LEU A 238 6.64 -7.46 8.55
C LEU A 238 7.27 -6.65 7.40
N LYS A 239 8.50 -7.00 6.98
CA LYS A 239 9.20 -6.33 5.89
C LYS A 239 8.68 -6.71 4.51
N ARG A 240 8.33 -7.97 4.30
CA ARG A 240 8.07 -8.51 2.96
C ARG A 240 6.61 -8.57 2.56
N LEU A 241 5.67 -8.62 3.51
CA LEU A 241 4.24 -8.82 3.24
C LEU A 241 3.30 -7.74 3.83
N PRO A 242 3.66 -6.43 3.80
CA PRO A 242 2.78 -5.39 4.31
C PRO A 242 1.53 -5.16 3.45
N THR A 243 1.45 -5.71 2.23
CA THR A 243 0.22 -5.59 1.43
C THR A 243 -0.81 -6.58 1.91
N GLU A 244 -0.38 -7.80 2.09
CA GLU A 244 -1.19 -8.96 2.42
C GLU A 244 -1.77 -8.87 3.83
N LEU A 245 -0.99 -8.34 4.78
CA LEU A 245 -1.41 -8.17 6.17
C LEU A 245 -2.48 -7.09 6.34
N PHE A 246 -2.26 -5.93 5.72
CA PHE A 246 -3.07 -4.73 5.94
C PHE A 246 -4.28 -4.63 5.00
N LEU A 247 -4.21 -5.14 3.77
CA LEU A 247 -5.31 -5.03 2.80
C LEU A 247 -6.18 -6.29 2.70
N SER A 248 -5.93 -7.31 3.51
CA SER A 248 -6.79 -8.50 3.53
C SER A 248 -8.21 -8.16 4.01
N PHE A 249 -9.21 -8.60 3.26
CA PHE A 249 -10.63 -8.45 3.57
C PHE A 249 -11.11 -9.37 4.69
N GLU A 250 -10.30 -10.34 5.11
CA GLU A 250 -10.70 -11.25 6.18
C GLU A 250 -10.86 -10.47 7.50
N PRO A 251 -11.98 -10.64 8.23
CA PRO A 251 -12.19 -9.99 9.51
C PRO A 251 -11.04 -10.27 10.46
N TYR A 252 -10.58 -9.23 11.16
CA TYR A 252 -9.55 -9.36 12.18
C TYR A 252 -10.19 -9.22 13.55
N PRO A 253 -10.35 -10.32 14.32
CA PRO A 253 -10.88 -10.24 15.68
C PRO A 253 -9.82 -9.54 16.55
N MET A 254 -10.04 -8.27 16.84
CA MET A 254 -9.22 -7.56 17.82
C MET A 254 -9.56 -8.16 19.19
N GLN A 255 -8.57 -8.71 19.89
CA GLN A 255 -8.74 -9.00 21.30
C GLN A 255 -8.95 -7.66 22.02
N PRO A 256 -9.90 -7.56 22.97
CA PRO A 256 -10.19 -6.31 23.64
C PRO A 256 -8.94 -5.83 24.40
N ILE A 257 -8.21 -4.89 23.80
CA ILE A 257 -7.14 -4.15 24.47
C ILE A 257 -7.87 -3.12 25.32
N SER A 258 -7.75 -3.22 26.65
CA SER A 258 -8.56 -2.49 27.64
C SER A 258 -8.61 -0.96 27.49
N SER A 259 -7.80 -0.37 26.61
CA SER A 259 -7.73 1.07 26.33
C SER A 259 -8.20 1.50 24.92
N LEU A 260 -8.49 0.57 24.01
CA LEU A 260 -8.81 0.88 22.61
C LEU A 260 -10.26 0.49 22.29
N GLN A 261 -11.14 1.50 22.24
CA GLN A 261 -12.49 1.34 21.69
C GLN A 261 -12.43 1.57 20.19
N VAL A 262 -12.70 0.53 19.41
CA VAL A 262 -12.75 0.59 17.94
C VAL A 262 -14.15 0.19 17.49
N SER A 263 -14.72 0.94 16.56
CA SER A 263 -16.07 0.67 16.08
C SER A 263 -16.16 -0.65 15.30
N GLU A 264 -17.38 -1.21 15.21
CA GLU A 264 -17.66 -2.39 14.37
C GLU A 264 -17.46 -2.11 12.86
N PHE A 265 -17.41 -0.83 12.46
CA PHE A 265 -17.22 -0.37 11.08
C PHE A 265 -15.75 -0.15 10.72
N ALA A 266 -14.83 -0.44 11.63
CA ALA A 266 -13.39 -0.35 11.37
C ALA A 266 -12.94 -1.42 10.37
N THR A 267 -12.05 -1.04 9.45
CA THR A 267 -11.49 -2.00 8.51
C THR A 267 -10.58 -3.00 9.24
N PRO A 268 -10.50 -4.25 8.76
CA PRO A 268 -9.57 -5.24 9.33
C PRO A 268 -8.12 -4.75 9.34
N GLY A 269 -7.72 -3.98 8.32
CA GLY A 269 -6.39 -3.38 8.21
C GLY A 269 -6.10 -2.35 9.30
N LEU A 270 -7.06 -1.47 9.59
CA LEU A 270 -6.94 -0.49 10.67
C LEU A 270 -6.85 -1.18 12.04
N CYS A 271 -7.72 -2.15 12.29
CA CYS A 271 -7.72 -2.95 13.53
C CYS A 271 -6.38 -3.69 13.72
N PHE A 272 -5.89 -4.32 12.65
CA PHE A 272 -4.60 -4.99 12.67
C PHE A 272 -3.45 -4.00 12.93
N CYS A 273 -3.44 -2.84 12.27
CA CYS A 273 -2.40 -1.82 12.46
C CYS A 273 -2.35 -1.31 13.91
N LEU A 274 -3.51 -1.07 14.53
CA LEU A 274 -3.61 -0.69 15.94
C LEU A 274 -2.99 -1.75 16.86
N HIS A 275 -3.39 -3.02 16.70
CA HIS A 275 -2.86 -4.10 17.51
C HIS A 275 -1.36 -4.31 17.28
N LEU A 276 -0.89 -4.21 16.03
CA LEU A 276 0.53 -4.30 15.72
C LEU A 276 1.34 -3.19 16.39
N ILE A 277 0.87 -1.94 16.35
CA ILE A 277 1.54 -0.82 17.02
C ILE A 277 1.57 -1.05 18.53
N HIS A 278 0.48 -1.51 19.12
CA HIS A 278 0.41 -1.84 20.54
C HIS A 278 1.42 -2.94 20.91
N SER A 279 1.46 -4.01 20.12
CA SER A 279 2.42 -5.10 20.30
C SER A 279 3.88 -4.62 20.18
N LEU A 280 4.18 -3.70 19.26
CA LEU A 280 5.51 -3.11 19.15
C LEU A 280 5.89 -2.19 20.33
N ARG A 281 4.91 -1.72 21.12
CA ARG A 281 5.17 -1.00 22.39
C ARG A 281 5.51 -1.98 23.52
N THR A 282 4.80 -3.11 23.59
CA THR A 282 4.99 -4.11 24.66
C THR A 282 6.21 -5.00 24.41
N GLU A 283 6.44 -5.38 23.16
CA GLU A 283 7.54 -6.23 22.70
C GLU A 283 8.32 -5.49 21.60
N PRO A 284 9.22 -4.57 21.98
CA PRO A 284 9.91 -3.74 21.01
C PRO A 284 10.89 -4.56 20.15
N ILE A 285 10.74 -4.44 18.83
CA ILE A 285 11.77 -4.87 17.87
C ILE A 285 12.81 -3.76 17.76
N GLU A 286 14.10 -4.09 17.87
CA GLU A 286 15.20 -3.13 17.72
C GLU A 286 15.04 -2.23 16.48
N GLU A 287 15.30 -0.93 16.64
CA GLU A 287 15.16 0.06 15.57
C GLU A 287 16.06 -0.23 14.36
N SER A 288 17.27 -0.75 14.61
CA SER A 288 18.20 -1.18 13.56
C SER A 288 17.60 -2.23 12.62
N LYS A 289 16.62 -2.99 13.11
CA LYS A 289 15.92 -4.04 12.37
C LYS A 289 14.62 -3.52 11.75
N LEU A 290 13.89 -2.63 12.42
CA LEU A 290 12.61 -2.10 11.95
C LEU A 290 12.51 -0.58 12.23
N SER A 291 12.51 0.22 11.16
CA SER A 291 12.52 1.68 11.23
C SER A 291 11.14 2.28 11.51
N ASN A 292 11.12 3.44 12.18
CA ASN A 292 9.89 4.22 12.41
C ASN A 292 9.23 4.68 11.11
N GLU A 293 10.02 4.95 10.07
CA GLU A 293 9.52 5.29 8.73
C GLU A 293 8.65 4.16 8.16
N LEU A 294 9.08 2.91 8.29
CA LEU A 294 8.29 1.77 7.80
C LEU A 294 6.96 1.64 8.55
N ILE A 295 6.97 1.87 9.87
CA ILE A 295 5.77 1.83 10.70
C ILE A 295 4.79 2.94 10.31
N LEU A 296 5.27 4.17 10.14
CA LEU A 296 4.43 5.28 9.71
C LEU A 296 3.87 5.07 8.30
N ASN A 297 4.61 4.41 7.40
CA ASN A 297 4.08 4.00 6.10
C ASN A 297 2.91 3.01 6.22
N TRP A 298 2.98 2.07 7.17
CA TRP A 298 1.86 1.16 7.46
C TRP A 298 0.63 1.91 7.99
N VAL A 299 0.84 2.91 8.84
CA VAL A 299 -0.23 3.78 9.36
C VAL A 299 -0.90 4.55 8.23
N VAL A 300 -0.12 5.23 7.38
CA VAL A 300 -0.65 5.98 6.23
C VAL A 300 -1.46 5.06 5.31
N ARG A 301 -0.96 3.85 5.05
CA ARG A 301 -1.66 2.86 4.21
C ARG A 301 -2.98 2.42 4.84
N SER A 302 -2.99 2.14 6.14
CA SER A 302 -4.19 1.70 6.87
C SER A 302 -5.24 2.80 6.93
N ILE A 303 -4.83 4.06 7.12
CA ILE A 303 -5.74 5.22 7.08
C ILE A 303 -6.30 5.43 5.69
N SER A 304 -5.50 5.26 4.64
CA SER A 304 -5.98 5.40 3.25
C SER A 304 -7.06 4.35 2.94
N ASP A 305 -6.82 3.08 3.29
CA ASP A 305 -7.83 2.02 3.13
C ASP A 305 -9.10 2.26 3.97
N ALA A 306 -8.94 2.75 5.20
CA ALA A 306 -10.05 3.10 6.08
C ALA A 306 -10.90 4.26 5.53
N ARG A 307 -10.27 5.26 4.92
CA ARG A 307 -10.95 6.39 4.26
C ARG A 307 -11.73 5.94 3.03
N ASP A 308 -11.14 5.06 2.22
CA ASP A 308 -11.80 4.53 1.01
C ASP A 308 -13.03 3.68 1.35
N LYS A 309 -13.00 2.99 2.49
CA LYS A 309 -14.08 2.11 2.97
C LYS A 309 -15.08 2.80 3.91
N GLY A 310 -14.92 4.09 4.20
CA GLY A 310 -15.88 4.85 5.01
C GLY A 310 -15.86 4.52 6.50
N THR A 311 -14.69 4.17 7.07
CA THR A 311 -14.56 3.98 8.53
C THR A 311 -14.75 5.29 9.28
N PRO A 312 -15.43 5.29 10.46
CA PRO A 312 -15.56 6.48 11.31
C PRO A 312 -14.21 7.15 11.63
N PHE A 313 -14.19 8.49 11.61
CA PHE A 313 -12.97 9.25 11.89
C PHE A 313 -12.43 9.03 13.30
N SER A 314 -13.27 8.69 14.28
CA SER A 314 -12.84 8.34 15.65
C SER A 314 -11.81 7.21 15.69
N ASP A 315 -11.97 6.20 14.83
CA ASP A 315 -11.05 5.06 14.75
C ASP A 315 -9.73 5.47 14.07
N ILE A 316 -9.83 6.32 13.03
CA ILE A 316 -8.66 6.91 12.36
C ILE A 316 -7.86 7.78 13.34
N LEU A 317 -8.55 8.61 14.13
CA LEU A 317 -7.94 9.47 15.16
C LEU A 317 -7.26 8.63 16.24
N THR A 318 -7.86 7.52 16.66
CA THR A 318 -7.26 6.58 17.62
C THR A 318 -5.96 5.98 17.07
N LEU A 319 -5.93 5.60 15.78
CA LEU A 319 -4.70 5.15 15.13
C LEU A 319 -3.64 6.25 15.02
N LEU A 320 -4.04 7.48 14.68
CA LEU A 320 -3.13 8.63 14.64
C LEU A 320 -2.49 8.90 16.00
N ARG A 321 -3.27 8.90 17.09
CA ARG A 321 -2.77 9.03 18.47
C ARG A 321 -1.77 7.93 18.80
N THR A 322 -2.14 6.68 18.54
CA THR A 322 -1.29 5.53 18.85
C THR A 322 0.01 5.54 18.02
N ALA A 323 -0.01 6.00 16.77
CA ALA A 323 1.20 6.17 15.98
C ALA A 323 2.07 7.34 16.50
N ALA A 324 1.43 8.43 16.92
CA ALA A 324 2.10 9.61 17.44
C ALA A 324 2.87 9.33 18.73
N ASP A 325 2.32 8.60 19.71
CA ASP A 325 3.08 8.31 20.95
C ASP A 325 4.17 7.25 20.77
N LEU A 326 4.06 6.36 19.76
CA LEU A 326 5.11 5.35 19.50
C LEU A 326 6.38 6.00 18.92
N THR A 327 6.22 6.99 18.04
CA THR A 327 7.33 7.50 17.23
C THR A 327 8.46 8.11 18.08
N PRO A 328 8.18 8.97 19.09
CA PRO A 328 9.20 9.55 19.97
C PRO A 328 9.80 8.55 20.96
N THR A 329 9.04 7.54 21.38
CA THR A 329 9.46 6.60 22.43
C THR A 329 10.43 5.54 21.93
N ARG A 330 10.34 5.18 20.64
CA ARG A 330 11.14 4.10 20.05
C ARG A 330 12.50 4.53 19.50
N SER A 331 12.66 5.80 19.11
CA SER A 331 13.88 6.27 18.45
C SER A 331 14.35 7.61 18.98
N LYS A 332 15.68 7.75 19.08
CA LYS A 332 16.35 9.05 19.27
C LYS A 332 16.37 9.89 18.00
N ARG A 333 16.16 9.27 16.83
CA ARG A 333 16.11 9.91 15.51
C ARG A 333 14.66 10.03 15.06
N LEU A 334 14.14 11.26 15.05
CA LEU A 334 12.81 11.49 14.54
C LEU A 334 12.74 11.27 13.02
N VAL A 335 11.61 10.72 12.59
CA VAL A 335 11.30 10.58 11.17
C VAL A 335 11.23 11.99 10.57
N PRO A 336 11.82 12.22 9.38
CA PRO A 336 11.75 13.52 8.73
C PRO A 336 10.30 14.00 8.59
N PHE A 337 10.03 15.27 8.89
CA PHE A 337 8.70 15.87 8.71
C PHE A 337 8.26 15.93 7.24
N SER A 338 9.15 15.64 6.29
CA SER A 338 8.81 15.37 4.90
C SER A 338 8.05 14.07 4.69
N HIS A 339 7.95 13.20 5.70
CA HIS A 339 7.27 11.92 5.59
C HIS A 339 5.75 12.09 5.35
N PRO A 340 5.13 11.28 4.49
CA PRO A 340 3.70 11.41 4.14
C PRO A 340 2.74 11.39 5.33
N PHE A 341 3.12 10.76 6.44
CA PHE A 341 2.34 10.76 7.69
C PHE A 341 2.06 12.17 8.22
N PHE A 342 3.08 13.04 8.26
CA PHE A 342 2.91 14.40 8.76
C PHE A 342 2.09 15.26 7.81
N ALA A 343 2.26 15.06 6.50
CA ALA A 343 1.45 15.69 5.48
C ALA A 343 -0.03 15.30 5.62
N LEU A 344 -0.32 14.01 5.79
CA LEU A 344 -1.67 13.49 6.04
C LEU A 344 -2.27 14.10 7.31
N LEU A 345 -1.52 14.15 8.40
CA LEU A 345 -1.98 14.74 9.66
C LEU A 345 -2.32 16.22 9.50
N ALA A 346 -1.45 16.99 8.83
CA ALA A 346 -1.68 18.40 8.56
C ALA A 346 -2.89 18.64 7.65
N GLN A 347 -3.10 17.79 6.64
CA GLN A 347 -4.28 17.83 5.77
C GLN A 347 -5.57 17.56 6.56
N LEU A 348 -5.58 16.55 7.43
CA LEU A 348 -6.75 16.23 8.26
C LEU A 348 -7.07 17.37 9.23
N TRP A 349 -6.06 18.01 9.81
CA TRP A 349 -6.24 19.19 10.66
C TRP A 349 -6.75 20.42 9.87
N ALA A 350 -6.27 20.65 8.65
CA ALA A 350 -6.80 21.72 7.80
C ALA A 350 -8.27 21.47 7.44
N LEU A 351 -8.62 20.23 7.10
CA LEU A 351 -10.00 19.85 6.75
C LEU A 351 -10.98 20.00 7.93
N SER A 352 -10.54 19.79 9.17
CA SER A 352 -11.41 19.97 10.34
C SER A 352 -11.72 21.44 10.63
N ALA A 353 -10.80 22.35 10.32
CA ALA A 353 -10.99 23.79 10.51
C ALA A 353 -11.92 24.43 9.45
N GLU A 354 -11.90 23.92 8.21
CA GLU A 354 -12.69 24.45 7.08
C GLU A 354 -14.19 24.13 7.16
N GLN A 355 -14.60 23.17 7.99
CA GLN A 355 -16.02 22.84 8.19
C GLN A 355 -16.77 23.80 9.13
N SER A 356 -16.23 24.99 9.37
CA SER A 356 -16.94 26.03 10.13
C SER A 356 -18.24 26.43 9.42
N PRO A 357 -19.34 26.65 10.16
CA PRO A 357 -20.69 26.79 9.59
C PRO A 357 -20.82 28.08 8.77
N GLY A 358 -20.55 28.00 7.46
CA GLY A 358 -20.61 29.16 6.57
C GLY A 358 -20.32 28.90 5.09
N HIS A 359 -19.81 27.72 4.71
CA HIS A 359 -19.66 27.30 3.32
C HIS A 359 -20.32 25.94 3.11
N VAL A 360 -21.54 25.97 2.59
CA VAL A 360 -22.41 24.81 2.44
C VAL A 360 -22.45 24.40 0.97
N ASP A 361 -21.76 23.30 0.64
CA ASP A 361 -22.15 22.42 -0.47
C ASP A 361 -22.59 21.08 0.14
N ASN A 362 -23.91 20.94 0.30
CA ASN A 362 -24.59 19.96 1.15
C ASN A 362 -24.63 18.51 0.62
N HIS A 363 -23.88 18.16 -0.43
CA HIS A 363 -23.96 16.83 -1.04
C HIS A 363 -22.68 15.98 -0.94
N LEU A 364 -21.60 16.52 -0.37
CA LEU A 364 -20.32 15.81 -0.19
C LEU A 364 -19.85 15.72 1.28
N LEU A 365 -20.71 16.13 2.22
CA LEU A 365 -20.34 16.38 3.63
C LEU A 365 -20.37 15.13 4.53
N ASP A 366 -21.13 14.08 4.19
CA ASP A 366 -21.25 12.89 5.04
C ASP A 366 -20.31 11.75 4.61
N ARG A 367 -19.00 12.02 4.59
CA ARG A 367 -18.03 10.92 4.62
C ARG A 367 -17.66 10.65 6.07
N PRO A 368 -18.04 9.50 6.68
CA PRO A 368 -17.74 9.19 8.08
C PRO A 368 -16.25 9.24 8.43
N SER A 369 -15.38 9.08 7.43
CA SER A 369 -13.92 9.16 7.58
C SER A 369 -13.33 10.57 7.51
N ARG A 370 -14.15 11.61 7.30
CA ARG A 370 -13.69 13.00 7.26
C ARG A 370 -13.75 13.59 8.67
N PRO A 371 -12.70 14.29 9.12
CA PRO A 371 -12.73 14.95 10.43
C PRO A 371 -13.74 16.09 10.44
N ASN A 372 -14.34 16.33 11.60
CA ASN A 372 -15.25 17.45 11.84
C ASN A 372 -14.59 18.54 12.71
N SER A 373 -15.29 19.65 12.97
CA SER A 373 -14.76 20.75 13.77
C SER A 373 -14.42 20.37 15.22
N SER A 374 -15.12 19.39 15.82
CA SER A 374 -14.82 18.91 17.18
C SER A 374 -13.50 18.14 17.26
N ASP A 375 -13.02 17.59 16.14
CA ASP A 375 -11.72 16.89 16.07
C ASP A 375 -10.53 17.86 15.98
N ASN A 376 -10.76 19.16 15.73
CA ASN A 376 -9.70 20.12 15.44
C ASN A 376 -8.69 20.25 16.59
N GLU A 377 -9.16 20.39 17.83
CA GLU A 377 -8.29 20.50 19.01
C GLU A 377 -7.49 19.22 19.25
N SER A 378 -8.10 18.06 19.00
CA SER A 378 -7.43 16.75 19.12
C SER A 378 -6.33 16.57 18.07
N LEU A 379 -6.56 17.01 16.84
CA LEU A 379 -5.56 16.96 15.78
C LEU A 379 -4.44 17.99 16.00
N GLN A 380 -4.80 19.19 16.48
CA GLN A 380 -3.82 20.22 16.83
C GLN A 380 -2.91 19.75 17.98
N SER A 381 -3.47 19.16 19.04
CA SER A 381 -2.67 18.65 20.16
C SER A 381 -1.71 17.53 19.72
N LEU A 382 -2.11 16.68 18.77
CA LEU A 382 -1.22 15.69 18.17
C LEU A 382 -0.08 16.31 17.37
N ILE A 383 -0.38 17.33 16.55
CA ILE A 383 0.65 18.07 15.82
C ILE A 383 1.63 18.72 16.80
N ILE A 384 1.14 19.36 17.86
CA ILE A 384 1.96 19.98 18.90
C ILE A 384 2.85 18.94 19.58
N HIS A 385 2.28 17.80 19.99
CA HIS A 385 3.04 16.72 20.62
C HIS A 385 4.22 16.25 19.74
N LEU A 386 3.98 16.08 18.45
CA LEU A 386 5.02 15.68 17.48
C LEU A 386 6.06 16.79 17.24
N ILE A 387 5.65 18.06 17.22
CA ILE A 387 6.57 19.20 17.13
C ILE A 387 7.46 19.27 18.38
N GLN A 388 6.90 19.08 19.56
CA GLN A 388 7.64 19.12 20.84
C GLN A 388 8.65 17.98 20.96
N ALA A 389 8.39 16.85 20.30
CA ALA A 389 9.31 15.72 20.27
C ALA A 389 10.59 16.01 19.46
N LEU A 390 10.62 17.05 18.61
CA LEU A 390 11.76 17.38 17.74
C LEU A 390 13.07 17.58 18.49
N PRO A 391 14.22 17.17 17.91
CA PRO A 391 15.52 17.59 18.40
C PRO A 391 15.65 19.12 18.36
N HIS A 392 16.36 19.71 19.33
CA HIS A 392 16.57 21.16 19.41
C HIS A 392 17.20 21.77 18.16
N ASP A 393 18.03 21.01 17.44
CA ASP A 393 18.76 21.42 16.25
C ASP A 393 17.98 21.18 14.93
N ALA A 394 16.85 20.47 14.98
CA ALA A 394 16.13 20.08 13.76
C ALA A 394 15.50 21.27 13.02
N ILE A 395 15.02 22.27 13.76
CA ILE A 395 14.42 23.48 13.19
C ILE A 395 14.90 24.69 13.99
N THR A 396 15.42 25.69 13.27
CA THR A 396 15.85 26.97 13.85
C THR A 396 14.99 28.10 13.28
N PRO A 397 14.96 29.28 13.92
CA PRO A 397 14.24 30.44 13.38
C PRO A 397 14.71 30.82 11.96
N SER A 398 15.99 30.59 11.67
CA SER A 398 16.59 30.87 10.36
C SER A 398 16.26 29.84 9.28
N SER A 399 15.85 28.62 9.66
CA SER A 399 15.56 27.55 8.70
C SER A 399 14.06 27.32 8.49
N ILE A 400 13.18 27.84 9.36
CA ILE A 400 11.74 27.51 9.37
C ILE A 400 11.04 27.65 8.01
N THR A 401 11.32 28.71 7.23
CA THR A 401 10.71 28.92 5.90
C THR A 401 11.68 28.70 4.73
N THR A 402 12.87 28.17 4.99
CA THR A 402 13.83 27.89 3.92
C THR A 402 13.29 26.80 2.98
N PRO A 403 13.61 26.84 1.68
CA PRO A 403 13.08 25.89 0.68
C PRO A 403 13.28 24.42 1.04
N ASP A 404 14.36 24.11 1.75
CA ASP A 404 14.75 22.76 2.18
C ASP A 404 14.25 22.43 3.59
N SER A 405 13.48 23.33 4.21
CA SER A 405 12.93 23.11 5.54
C SER A 405 11.88 21.99 5.53
N PRO A 406 11.77 21.23 6.63
CA PRO A 406 10.74 20.21 6.74
C PRO A 406 9.33 20.80 6.64
N LEU A 407 9.13 22.02 7.15
CA LEU A 407 7.87 22.76 7.07
C LEU A 407 7.51 23.14 5.63
N MET A 408 8.46 23.61 4.83
CA MET A 408 8.21 23.91 3.42
C MET A 408 7.85 22.67 2.61
N THR A 409 8.39 21.50 2.98
CA THR A 409 8.00 20.22 2.35
C THR A 409 6.56 19.86 2.70
N LEU A 410 6.11 20.04 3.94
CA LEU A 410 4.71 19.89 4.33
C LEU A 410 3.78 20.81 3.55
N PHE A 411 4.17 22.07 3.35
CA PHE A 411 3.37 23.03 2.59
C PHE A 411 3.15 22.66 1.13
N ARG A 412 4.04 21.85 0.53
CA ARG A 412 3.83 21.32 -0.84
C ARG A 412 2.69 20.32 -0.89
N HIS A 413 2.38 19.67 0.23
CA HIS A 413 1.29 18.70 0.34
C HIS A 413 0.01 19.28 0.93
N LEU A 414 0.00 20.54 1.35
CA LEU A 414 -1.19 21.24 1.84
C LEU A 414 -1.82 22.05 0.71
N ASP A 415 -3.00 21.59 0.26
CA ASP A 415 -3.78 22.28 -0.78
C ASP A 415 -4.32 23.64 -0.29
N SER A 416 -4.56 23.78 1.02
CA SER A 416 -5.11 24.98 1.64
C SER A 416 -4.01 25.97 2.06
N ALA A 417 -3.98 27.14 1.44
CA ALA A 417 -3.05 28.21 1.79
C ALA A 417 -3.30 28.79 3.19
N ILE A 418 -4.55 28.73 3.68
CA ILE A 418 -5.01 29.32 4.96
C ILE A 418 -4.33 28.70 6.18
N HIS A 419 -3.94 27.43 6.09
CA HIS A 419 -3.36 26.72 7.23
C HIS A 419 -1.85 26.86 7.33
N LYS A 420 -1.19 27.44 6.31
CA LYS A 420 0.28 27.57 6.27
C LYS A 420 0.80 28.50 7.36
N LEU A 421 0.18 29.66 7.56
CA LEU A 421 0.59 30.57 8.64
C LEU A 421 0.29 29.97 10.02
N LYS A 422 -0.90 29.38 10.20
CA LYS A 422 -1.27 28.74 11.47
C LYS A 422 -0.29 27.62 11.85
N LEU A 423 0.08 26.75 10.91
CA LEU A 423 1.08 25.72 11.16
C LEU A 423 2.45 26.34 11.49
N THR A 424 2.87 27.40 10.77
CA THR A 424 4.11 28.12 11.07
C THR A 424 4.13 28.67 12.49
N LYS A 425 3.00 29.21 12.97
CA LYS A 425 2.85 29.68 14.34
C LYS A 425 3.01 28.56 15.36
N LEU A 426 2.42 27.39 15.11
CA LEU A 426 2.61 26.20 15.98
C LEU A 426 4.09 25.77 16.04
N PHE A 427 4.78 25.72 14.89
CA PHE A 427 6.22 25.42 14.86
C PHE A 427 7.03 26.49 15.59
N SER A 428 6.72 27.76 15.41
CA SER A 428 7.39 28.85 16.10
C SER A 428 7.26 28.74 17.61
N LEU A 429 6.05 28.43 18.10
CA LEU A 429 5.73 28.41 19.52
C LEU A 429 6.23 27.14 20.22
N TYR A 430 6.10 25.98 19.60
CA TYR A 430 6.31 24.69 20.27
C TYR A 430 7.58 23.95 19.87
N ALA A 431 8.26 24.31 18.78
CA ALA A 431 9.51 23.64 18.41
C ALA A 431 10.62 23.99 19.43
N PRO A 432 11.32 22.98 20.00
CA PRO A 432 12.32 23.22 21.06
C PRO A 432 13.47 24.15 20.67
N GLY A 433 13.78 24.29 19.38
CA GLY A 433 14.81 25.19 18.84
C GLY A 433 14.36 26.64 18.59
N ILE A 434 13.08 26.98 18.78
CA ILE A 434 12.52 28.32 18.51
C ILE A 434 11.85 28.89 19.76
N GLN A 435 10.72 28.32 20.17
CA GLN A 435 9.91 28.76 21.33
C GLN A 435 9.57 30.27 21.34
N ILE A 436 9.18 30.81 20.19
CA ILE A 436 8.80 32.21 20.02
C ILE A 436 7.31 32.28 19.66
N ASP A 437 6.55 33.05 20.43
CA ASP A 437 5.16 33.37 20.11
C ASP A 437 5.09 34.50 19.08
N LEU A 438 4.56 34.21 17.89
CA LEU A 438 4.36 35.20 16.83
C LEU A 438 3.12 36.07 17.06
N ASP A 439 2.20 35.66 17.94
CA ASP A 439 1.00 36.42 18.27
C ASP A 439 1.17 37.32 19.52
N ALA A 440 2.30 37.19 20.23
CA ALA A 440 2.61 38.00 21.39
C ALA A 440 2.52 39.51 21.10
N SER A 441 1.91 40.22 22.05
CA SER A 441 1.79 41.68 22.03
C SER A 441 2.32 42.25 23.34
N PRO A 442 3.38 43.08 23.32
CA PRO A 442 4.10 43.58 22.14
C PRO A 442 5.03 42.52 21.53
N ALA A 443 5.26 42.62 20.21
CA ALA A 443 6.21 41.76 19.52
C ALA A 443 7.66 42.18 19.87
N SER A 444 8.52 41.22 20.22
CA SER A 444 9.92 41.50 20.53
C SER A 444 10.78 41.56 19.27
N ALA A 445 11.31 42.73 18.94
CA ALA A 445 12.25 42.90 17.83
C ALA A 445 13.47 41.96 17.96
N GLU A 446 13.91 41.67 19.19
CA GLU A 446 15.04 40.78 19.46
C GLU A 446 14.76 39.33 19.09
N GLN A 447 13.56 38.83 19.39
CA GLN A 447 13.15 37.47 19.03
C GLN A 447 12.92 37.35 17.51
N TRP A 448 12.26 38.35 16.92
CA TRP A 448 11.89 38.34 15.51
C TRP A 448 13.08 38.46 14.56
N ARG A 449 14.20 39.08 14.99
CA ARG A 449 15.40 39.25 14.15
C ARG A 449 16.07 37.93 13.75
N HIS A 450 15.81 36.85 14.50
CA HIS A 450 16.38 35.53 14.26
C HIS A 450 15.69 34.79 13.11
N PHE A 451 14.47 35.20 12.76
CA PHE A 451 13.76 34.60 11.64
C PHE A 451 14.38 34.99 10.30
N ARG A 452 14.39 34.02 9.40
CA ARG A 452 14.60 34.24 7.97
C ARG A 452 13.34 33.79 7.23
N TRP A 453 12.60 34.77 6.77
CA TRP A 453 11.36 34.61 6.02
C TRP A 453 11.69 34.51 4.54
N ASN A 454 11.30 33.39 3.94
CA ASN A 454 11.32 33.21 2.50
C ASN A 454 10.15 33.98 1.89
N GLY A 455 10.46 34.90 0.98
CA GLY A 455 9.48 35.73 0.32
C GLY A 455 8.48 34.93 -0.53
N GLU A 456 8.87 33.76 -1.06
CA GLU A 456 7.93 32.87 -1.75
C GLU A 456 6.94 32.22 -0.77
N PHE A 457 7.34 31.97 0.48
CA PHE A 457 6.39 31.55 1.52
C PHE A 457 5.35 32.64 1.78
N ILE A 458 5.79 33.90 1.97
CA ILE A 458 4.88 35.04 2.19
C ILE A 458 3.91 35.18 1.00
N LYS A 459 4.40 35.09 -0.23
CA LYS A 459 3.56 35.15 -1.44
C LYS A 459 2.54 34.02 -1.52
N SER A 460 2.84 32.86 -0.93
CA SER A 460 1.98 31.68 -0.93
C SER A 460 0.84 31.72 0.11
N LEU A 461 0.87 32.68 1.04
CA LEU A 461 -0.17 32.88 2.04
C LEU A 461 -1.40 33.60 1.44
N PRO A 462 -2.58 33.45 2.05
CA PRO A 462 -3.72 34.34 1.83
C PRO A 462 -3.34 35.80 2.08
N VAL A 463 -4.10 36.73 1.50
CA VAL A 463 -3.76 38.17 1.58
C VAL A 463 -3.74 38.67 3.01
N ASP A 464 -4.72 38.31 3.84
CA ASP A 464 -4.76 38.76 5.23
C ASP A 464 -3.58 38.24 6.05
N ASP A 465 -3.27 36.95 5.94
CA ASP A 465 -2.12 36.31 6.59
C ASP A 465 -0.78 36.91 6.11
N SER A 466 -0.65 37.12 4.80
CA SER A 466 0.54 37.72 4.19
C SER A 466 0.73 39.16 4.63
N ARG A 467 -0.35 39.95 4.69
CA ARG A 467 -0.34 41.36 5.11
C ARG A 467 -0.02 41.45 6.60
N TRP A 468 -0.72 40.67 7.43
CA TRP A 468 -0.48 40.60 8.88
C TRP A 468 0.99 40.30 9.20
N LEU A 469 1.56 39.26 8.57
CA LEU A 469 2.94 38.88 8.82
C LEU A 469 3.91 39.98 8.40
N PHE A 470 3.67 40.61 7.24
CA PHE A 470 4.51 41.69 6.75
C PHE A 470 4.44 42.93 7.64
N GLU A 471 3.23 43.40 7.99
CA GLU A 471 3.03 44.58 8.84
C GLU A 471 3.64 44.40 10.22
N ARG A 472 3.57 43.18 10.79
CA ARG A 472 4.27 42.84 12.03
C ARG A 472 5.79 43.00 11.91
N ILE A 473 6.38 42.52 10.83
CA ILE A 473 7.84 42.61 10.58
C ILE A 473 8.24 44.07 10.29
N ASP A 474 7.40 44.81 9.56
CA ASP A 474 7.63 46.21 9.17
C ASP A 474 7.54 47.16 10.37
N GLY A 475 6.57 46.95 11.26
CA GLY A 475 6.45 47.68 12.52
C GLY A 475 7.67 47.53 13.45
N LEU A 476 8.45 46.46 13.28
CA LEU A 476 9.71 46.22 14.00
C LEU A 476 10.95 46.74 13.23
N GLY A 477 10.78 47.29 12.03
CA GLY A 477 11.87 47.73 11.16
C GLY A 477 12.76 46.61 10.62
N LEU A 478 12.24 45.37 10.57
CA LEU A 478 13.03 44.17 10.27
C LEU A 478 12.93 43.67 8.82
N VAL A 479 12.06 44.25 7.99
CA VAL A 479 11.74 43.77 6.63
C VAL A 479 12.99 43.48 5.79
N ARG A 480 13.93 44.43 5.71
CA ARG A 480 15.16 44.28 4.91
C ARG A 480 16.13 43.23 5.47
N ARG A 481 16.02 42.89 6.76
CA ARG A 481 16.94 41.99 7.46
C ARG A 481 16.44 40.55 7.51
N THR A 482 15.12 40.36 7.57
CA THR A 482 14.53 39.03 7.82
C THR A 482 13.85 38.45 6.59
N ILE A 483 13.38 39.26 5.64
CA ILE A 483 12.71 38.76 4.43
C ILE A 483 13.71 38.63 3.27
N THR A 484 13.71 37.47 2.62
CA THR A 484 14.59 37.13 1.50
C THR A 484 13.79 36.64 0.31
N PHE A 485 13.93 37.26 -0.86
CA PHE A 485 13.26 36.83 -2.09
C PHE A 485 14.25 36.09 -3.01
N ARG A 486 13.84 34.96 -3.60
CA ARG A 486 14.62 34.31 -4.67
C ARG A 486 14.54 35.14 -5.95
N TYR A 487 15.68 35.27 -6.64
CA TYR A 487 15.74 35.94 -7.94
C TYR A 487 14.93 35.14 -8.98
N ARG A 488 13.94 35.78 -9.60
CA ARG A 488 13.06 35.17 -10.62
C ARG A 488 13.59 35.38 -12.05
N TRP A 489 14.57 36.25 -12.25
CA TRP A 489 15.13 36.61 -13.55
C TRP A 489 16.55 36.02 -13.67
N GLY A 490 16.73 35.04 -14.56
CA GLY A 490 18.00 34.35 -14.75
C GLY A 490 19.08 35.27 -15.32
N SER A 491 19.97 35.72 -14.43
CA SER A 491 21.26 36.44 -14.59
C SER A 491 21.35 37.46 -13.45
N GLY A 492 22.47 37.45 -12.73
CA GLY A 492 22.64 38.16 -11.45
C GLY A 492 22.43 39.67 -11.54
N ASP A 493 22.02 40.27 -10.42
CA ASP A 493 22.05 41.70 -10.06
C ASP A 493 21.52 42.77 -11.02
N ILE A 494 20.82 42.39 -12.09
CA ILE A 494 20.28 43.34 -13.08
C ILE A 494 19.27 44.36 -12.49
N LEU A 495 18.57 44.03 -11.39
CA LEU A 495 17.53 44.91 -10.83
C LEU A 495 17.96 45.69 -9.58
N GLY A 496 19.19 45.52 -9.08
CA GLY A 496 19.81 46.27 -7.98
C GLY A 496 19.14 46.22 -6.59
N ASP A 497 17.83 45.97 -6.51
CA ASP A 497 17.04 45.85 -5.28
C ASP A 497 15.81 44.93 -5.52
N SER A 498 16.09 43.62 -5.62
CA SER A 498 15.06 42.57 -5.73
C SER A 498 14.03 42.66 -4.59
N ASN A 499 14.44 43.10 -3.40
CA ASN A 499 13.56 43.19 -2.24
C ASN A 499 12.51 44.30 -2.41
N TRP A 500 12.90 45.52 -2.81
CA TRP A 500 11.93 46.61 -3.06
C TRP A 500 10.87 46.19 -4.08
N TYR A 501 11.29 45.58 -5.20
CA TYR A 501 10.36 45.19 -6.25
C TYR A 501 9.37 44.11 -5.77
N ASN A 502 9.85 43.08 -5.09
CA ASN A 502 8.99 42.01 -4.57
C ASN A 502 8.04 42.50 -3.46
N ILE A 503 8.46 43.47 -2.63
CA ILE A 503 7.60 44.11 -1.63
C ILE A 503 6.50 44.93 -2.33
N GLY A 504 6.84 45.68 -3.38
CA GLY A 504 5.85 46.42 -4.18
C GLY A 504 4.81 45.50 -4.83
N LEU A 505 5.23 44.33 -5.33
CA LEU A 505 4.31 43.30 -5.84
C LEU A 505 3.38 42.75 -4.76
N LEU A 506 3.89 42.47 -3.56
CA LEU A 506 3.05 42.02 -2.43
C LEU A 506 1.99 43.07 -2.08
N LYS A 507 2.37 44.35 -1.97
CA LYS A 507 1.45 45.46 -1.70
C LYS A 507 0.40 45.62 -2.79
N THR A 508 0.80 45.45 -4.06
CA THR A 508 -0.12 45.47 -5.22
C THR A 508 -1.14 44.33 -5.14
N LYS A 509 -0.69 43.11 -4.81
CA LYS A 509 -1.58 41.95 -4.62
C LYS A 509 -2.58 42.17 -3.47
N TRP A 510 -2.14 42.79 -2.38
CA TRP A 510 -3.00 43.12 -1.24
C TRP A 510 -4.06 44.17 -1.59
N GLU A 511 -3.70 45.18 -2.38
CA GLU A 511 -4.64 46.20 -2.87
C GLU A 511 -5.73 45.60 -3.76
N ALA A 512 -5.34 44.67 -4.64
CA ALA A 512 -6.23 44.03 -5.61
C ALA A 512 -7.31 43.13 -4.99
N GLN A 513 -7.15 42.68 -3.74
CA GLN A 513 -8.14 41.87 -3.03
C GLN A 513 -8.96 42.67 -2.02
N ASN A 514 -8.65 43.94 -1.82
CA ASN A 514 -9.44 44.80 -0.95
C ASN A 514 -10.67 45.30 -1.72
N GLU A 515 -11.87 44.88 -1.31
CA GLU A 515 -13.14 45.23 -1.97
C GLU A 515 -13.43 46.75 -1.97
N LEU A 516 -12.76 47.50 -1.08
CA LEU A 516 -12.84 48.95 -0.95
C LEU A 516 -11.89 49.72 -1.89
N SER A 517 -11.02 49.02 -2.63
CA SER A 517 -10.13 49.64 -3.61
C SER A 517 -10.94 50.06 -4.84
N ASN A 518 -11.17 51.37 -4.99
CA ASN A 518 -11.68 51.95 -6.25
C ASN A 518 -10.87 51.44 -7.45
N ASP A 519 -11.49 51.39 -8.64
CA ASP A 519 -10.89 51.02 -9.95
C ASP A 519 -9.54 51.74 -10.27
N ASN A 520 -9.19 52.75 -9.50
CA ASN A 520 -7.98 53.55 -9.61
C ASN A 520 -6.70 52.90 -9.04
N ALA A 521 -6.75 51.77 -8.31
CA ALA A 521 -5.59 51.00 -7.83
C ALA A 521 -4.31 51.84 -7.52
N PRO A 522 -4.38 52.75 -6.53
CA PRO A 522 -3.36 53.79 -6.31
C PRO A 522 -1.96 53.24 -6.01
N ILE A 523 -1.84 52.17 -5.22
CA ILE A 523 -0.56 51.53 -4.90
C ILE A 523 0.03 50.91 -6.16
N ALA A 524 -0.79 50.19 -6.94
CA ALA A 524 -0.36 49.61 -8.21
C ALA A 524 0.11 50.69 -9.21
N ASN A 525 -0.63 51.80 -9.31
CA ASN A 525 -0.30 52.91 -10.21
C ASN A 525 0.99 53.62 -9.84
N GLN A 526 1.18 53.93 -8.55
CA GLN A 526 2.41 54.55 -8.07
C GLN A 526 3.60 53.62 -8.31
N PHE A 527 3.48 52.35 -7.93
CA PHE A 527 4.57 51.39 -8.09
C PHE A 527 4.90 51.13 -9.56
N LEU A 528 3.88 51.06 -10.42
CA LEU A 528 4.04 50.96 -11.86
C LEU A 528 4.78 52.17 -12.45
N ALA A 529 4.47 53.39 -12.02
CA ALA A 529 5.16 54.59 -12.48
C ALA A 529 6.66 54.56 -12.10
N GLU A 530 6.98 54.12 -10.88
CA GLU A 530 8.36 53.96 -10.41
C GLU A 530 9.12 52.91 -11.24
N VAL A 531 8.48 51.77 -11.57
CA VAL A 531 9.10 50.72 -12.42
C VAL A 531 9.27 51.17 -13.87
N LYS A 532 8.30 51.88 -14.45
CA LYS A 532 8.43 52.45 -15.80
C LYS A 532 9.60 53.44 -15.88
N ALA A 533 9.72 54.33 -14.88
CA ALA A 533 10.83 55.26 -14.80
C ALA A 533 12.19 54.57 -14.70
N LYS A 534 12.28 53.42 -14.01
CA LYS A 534 13.51 52.61 -13.99
C LYS A 534 13.81 52.01 -15.36
N ALA A 535 12.83 51.46 -16.06
CA ALA A 535 13.01 50.95 -17.42
C ALA A 535 13.51 52.04 -18.38
N GLU A 536 12.95 53.24 -18.32
CA GLU A 536 13.28 54.35 -19.23
C GLU A 536 14.66 54.99 -18.94
N ARG A 537 15.15 54.92 -17.70
CA ARG A 537 16.48 55.41 -17.32
C ARG A 537 17.61 54.44 -17.68
N GLU A 538 17.27 53.17 -17.89
CA GLU A 538 18.24 52.10 -18.05
C GLU A 538 18.84 52.11 -19.46
N ARG A 539 20.17 52.05 -19.56
CA ARG A 539 20.89 52.17 -20.84
C ARG A 539 21.06 50.84 -21.55
N ASP A 540 21.20 49.78 -20.79
CA ASP A 540 21.44 48.43 -21.30
C ASP A 540 20.11 47.74 -21.66
N GLU A 541 20.10 47.05 -22.81
CA GLU A 541 18.90 46.38 -23.34
C GLU A 541 18.34 45.32 -22.38
N VAL A 542 19.22 44.52 -21.77
CA VAL A 542 18.84 43.38 -20.92
C VAL A 542 18.16 43.85 -19.61
N PRO A 543 18.75 44.77 -18.82
CA PRO A 543 18.06 45.37 -17.67
C PRO A 543 16.79 46.15 -18.01
N ARG A 544 16.79 46.89 -19.12
CA ARG A 544 15.60 47.61 -19.61
C ARG A 544 14.44 46.66 -19.89
N LEU A 545 14.69 45.55 -20.58
CA LEU A 545 13.69 44.51 -20.84
C LEU A 545 13.21 43.83 -19.55
N ALA A 546 14.10 43.61 -18.58
CA ALA A 546 13.72 43.04 -17.28
C ALA A 546 12.72 43.94 -16.53
N TRP A 547 12.96 45.25 -16.47
CA TRP A 547 12.01 46.21 -15.89
C TRP A 547 10.68 46.27 -16.65
N ALA A 548 10.70 46.20 -17.98
CA ALA A 548 9.49 46.16 -18.79
C ALA A 548 8.64 44.91 -18.51
N LYS A 549 9.27 43.74 -18.38
CA LYS A 549 8.58 42.51 -17.96
C LYS A 549 8.06 42.60 -16.52
N GLY A 550 8.78 43.29 -15.63
CA GLY A 550 8.32 43.55 -14.28
C GLY A 550 7.05 44.42 -14.22
N ALA A 551 6.96 45.45 -15.07
CA ALA A 551 5.74 46.26 -15.19
C ALA A 551 4.52 45.43 -15.59
N VAL A 552 4.69 44.45 -16.50
CA VAL A 552 3.62 43.52 -16.89
C VAL A 552 3.19 42.64 -15.71
N GLU A 553 4.13 42.18 -14.89
CA GLU A 553 3.85 41.39 -13.70
C GLU A 553 3.05 42.19 -12.65
N ILE A 554 3.41 43.47 -12.41
CA ILE A 554 2.66 44.37 -11.50
C ILE A 554 1.18 44.42 -11.88
N VAL A 555 0.90 44.59 -13.17
CA VAL A 555 -0.47 44.70 -13.64
C VAL A 555 -1.23 43.38 -13.59
N ARG A 556 -0.54 42.26 -13.80
CA ARG A 556 -1.14 40.94 -13.59
C ARG A 556 -1.56 40.76 -12.13
N GLU A 557 -0.70 41.12 -11.18
CA GLU A 557 -1.00 41.02 -9.75
C GLU A 557 -2.07 42.02 -9.30
N SER A 558 -2.17 43.20 -9.93
CA SER A 558 -3.18 44.21 -9.60
C SER A 558 -4.60 43.83 -10.04
N LYS A 559 -4.74 42.83 -10.93
CA LYS A 559 -6.01 42.40 -11.55
C LYS A 559 -6.79 43.53 -12.22
N ASN A 560 -6.14 44.65 -12.56
CA ASN A 560 -6.79 45.82 -13.17
C ASN A 560 -6.63 45.81 -14.71
N ILE A 561 -7.74 45.62 -15.41
CA ILE A 561 -7.79 45.50 -16.88
C ILE A 561 -7.37 46.80 -17.56
N GLN A 562 -7.68 47.97 -16.99
CA GLN A 562 -7.32 49.26 -17.59
C GLN A 562 -5.80 49.45 -17.59
N LEU A 563 -5.14 49.10 -16.48
CA LEU A 563 -3.68 49.10 -16.41
C LEU A 563 -3.06 48.13 -17.41
N LEU A 564 -3.72 46.99 -17.70
CA LEU A 564 -3.18 45.97 -18.60
C LEU A 564 -3.05 46.51 -20.02
N LYS A 565 -4.11 47.14 -20.52
CA LYS A 565 -4.09 47.75 -21.86
C LYS A 565 -3.01 48.83 -21.97
N GLY A 566 -2.88 49.68 -20.96
CA GLY A 566 -1.87 50.74 -20.93
C GLY A 566 -0.44 50.20 -20.91
N VAL A 567 -0.18 49.20 -20.08
CA VAL A 567 1.16 48.61 -19.94
C VAL A 567 1.53 47.73 -21.12
N SER A 568 0.61 46.97 -21.72
CA SER A 568 0.90 46.19 -22.93
C SER A 568 1.31 47.09 -24.10
N ASN A 569 0.64 48.24 -24.28
CA ASN A 569 1.02 49.20 -25.31
C ASN A 569 2.40 49.82 -25.05
N TRP A 570 2.67 50.23 -23.81
CA TRP A 570 3.98 50.76 -23.41
C TRP A 570 5.10 49.72 -23.54
N ALA A 571 4.88 48.49 -23.07
CA ALA A 571 5.86 47.41 -23.05
C ALA A 571 6.22 46.90 -24.45
N SER A 572 5.31 47.01 -25.42
CA SER A 572 5.54 46.58 -26.82
C SER A 572 6.75 47.25 -27.49
N ARG A 573 7.13 48.44 -27.02
CA ARG A 573 8.29 49.21 -27.50
C ARG A 573 9.61 48.49 -27.19
N PHE A 574 9.70 47.80 -26.05
CA PHE A 574 10.91 47.09 -25.63
C PHE A 574 11.07 45.70 -26.26
N VAL A 575 10.04 45.20 -26.97
CA VAL A 575 10.09 43.94 -27.72
C VAL A 575 10.53 44.17 -29.17
N ARG A 576 10.32 45.39 -29.68
CA ARG A 576 10.52 45.74 -31.10
C ARG A 576 11.78 46.58 -31.35
N ASP A 577 12.46 47.03 -30.31
CA ASP A 577 13.47 48.08 -30.41
C ASP A 577 14.76 47.67 -29.67
N PRO A 578 15.72 46.99 -30.33
CA PRO A 578 17.08 46.93 -29.86
C PRO A 578 17.74 48.27 -30.18
N VAL A 579 17.43 49.30 -29.40
CA VAL A 579 18.03 50.63 -29.58
C VAL A 579 19.52 50.52 -29.29
N SER A 580 20.31 50.54 -30.37
CA SER A 580 21.75 50.81 -30.39
C SER A 580 22.00 52.30 -30.53
#